data_AF-A0A7S3BEW0-F1
#
_entry.id   AF-A0A7S3BEW0-F1
#
_cell.length_a   1.000
_cell.length_b   1.000
_cell.length_c   1.000
_cell.angle_alpha   90.00
_cell.angle_beta   90.00
_cell.angle_gamma   90.00
#
_symmetry.space_group_name_H-M   'P 1'
#
loop_
_entity.id
_entity.type
_entity.pdbx_description
1 polymer ?
#
loop_
_entity_poly.entity_id
_entity_poly.type
_entity_poly.pdbx_seq_one_letter_code
_entity_poly.pdbx_strand_id
1 'polypeptide(L)'
;AEEGEPAVPMDRFRANVVIRGKGQPLAPYAEDGLLRFEAGGVRFVMVKPCARCTMPSVDQATGVPTGSREPLRTLTETRKGSMLGYTRKKMAGGGYFGANCVPELQAGAESSLGEGDTVTALEQGTWT
;
A
#
# COMPACT_ATOMS: atom_id res chain seq x y z
N ALA A 1 4.57 6.31 -15.78
CA ALA A 1 3.55 7.23 -16.32
C ALA A 1 3.54 6.99 -17.81
N GLU A 2 2.55 6.28 -18.33
CA GLU A 2 2.48 5.88 -19.74
C GLU A 2 1.54 6.78 -20.56
N GLU A 3 0.78 7.66 -19.91
CA GLU A 3 0.03 8.75 -20.56
C GLU A 3 0.40 10.03 -19.83
N GLY A 4 1.11 10.97 -20.47
CA GLY A 4 1.28 12.43 -20.26
C GLY A 4 1.08 13.16 -18.92
N GLU A 5 0.65 12.51 -17.85
CA GLU A 5 0.35 13.04 -16.53
C GLU A 5 1.56 12.87 -15.58
N PRO A 6 1.79 13.85 -14.69
CA PRO A 6 2.88 13.77 -13.73
C PRO A 6 2.71 12.57 -12.80
N ALA A 7 3.84 12.01 -12.33
CA ALA A 7 3.81 10.91 -11.38
C ALA A 7 3.05 11.31 -10.11
N VAL A 8 2.16 10.42 -9.65
CA VAL A 8 1.40 10.64 -8.41
C VAL A 8 2.32 10.41 -7.22
N PRO A 9 2.54 11.42 -6.35
CA PRO A 9 3.43 11.27 -5.20
C PRO A 9 2.84 10.31 -4.14
N MET A 10 3.72 9.68 -3.36
CA MET A 10 3.33 8.61 -2.43
C MET A 10 2.38 9.07 -1.32
N ASP A 11 2.49 10.33 -0.91
CA ASP A 11 1.63 10.97 0.10
C ASP A 11 0.14 11.00 -0.30
N ARG A 12 -0.18 11.00 -1.59
CA ARG A 12 -1.56 10.88 -2.12
C ARG A 12 -2.22 9.57 -1.72
N PHE A 13 -1.45 8.53 -1.48
CA PHE A 13 -1.95 7.22 -1.02
C PHE A 13 -2.08 7.12 0.50
N ARG A 14 -1.69 8.16 1.26
CA ARG A 14 -1.82 8.25 2.72
C ARG A 14 -1.27 7.03 3.45
N ALA A 15 -0.13 6.52 3.00
CA ALA A 15 0.58 5.45 3.70
C ALA A 15 1.16 5.98 5.03
N ASN A 16 1.09 5.18 6.08
CA ASN A 16 1.78 5.48 7.34
C ASN A 16 3.24 4.99 7.32
N VAL A 17 3.52 3.91 6.60
CA VAL A 17 4.85 3.32 6.45
C VAL A 17 5.15 3.17 4.96
N VAL A 18 6.32 3.66 4.53
CA VAL A 18 6.82 3.52 3.16
C VAL A 18 8.15 2.77 3.22
N ILE A 19 8.18 1.57 2.65
CA ILE A 19 9.36 0.71 2.64
C ILE A 19 10.16 0.99 1.36
N ARG A 20 11.46 1.23 1.50
CA ARG A 20 12.38 1.40 0.38
C ARG A 20 13.45 0.30 0.42
N GLY A 21 13.84 -0.18 -0.75
CA GLY A 21 14.94 -1.14 -0.85
C GLY A 21 16.29 -0.49 -0.55
N LYS A 22 17.17 -1.23 0.14
CA LYS A 22 18.49 -0.73 0.57
C LYS A 22 19.47 -0.76 -0.60
N GLY A 23 19.52 0.32 -1.37
CA GLY A 23 20.44 0.46 -2.51
C GLY A 23 20.02 -0.29 -3.78
N GLN A 24 18.94 -1.07 -3.73
CA GLN A 24 18.31 -1.71 -4.89
C GLN A 24 16.79 -1.48 -4.84
N PRO A 25 16.12 -1.25 -5.98
CA PRO A 25 14.67 -1.13 -6.01
C PRO A 25 14.02 -2.46 -5.61
N LEU A 26 12.94 -2.37 -4.83
CA LEU A 26 12.08 -3.52 -4.59
C LEU A 26 11.31 -3.87 -5.87
N ALA A 27 10.98 -5.14 -6.03
CA ALA A 27 10.05 -5.54 -7.08
C ALA A 27 8.73 -4.75 -6.93
N PRO A 28 8.08 -4.34 -8.03
CA PRO A 28 6.75 -3.75 -7.95
C PRO A 28 5.83 -4.65 -7.13
N TYR A 29 5.17 -4.06 -6.15
CA TYR A 29 4.22 -4.76 -5.28
C TYR A 29 4.83 -5.86 -4.42
N ALA A 30 6.12 -5.76 -4.07
CA ALA A 30 6.79 -6.72 -3.19
C ALA A 30 6.05 -6.94 -1.86
N GLU A 31 5.27 -5.96 -1.39
CA GLU A 31 4.43 -6.09 -0.19
C GLU A 31 3.35 -7.17 -0.32
N ASP A 32 2.97 -7.59 -1.53
CA ASP A 32 2.01 -8.67 -1.75
C ASP A 32 2.56 -10.03 -1.30
N GLY A 33 3.88 -10.22 -1.32
CA GLY A 33 4.50 -11.46 -0.88
C GLY A 33 4.80 -11.50 0.62
N LEU A 34 4.50 -10.42 1.36
CA LEU A 34 4.87 -10.28 2.77
C LEU A 34 3.68 -10.67 3.65
N LEU A 35 3.90 -11.62 4.56
CA LEU A 35 2.89 -12.02 5.54
C LEU A 35 3.19 -11.42 6.92
N ARG A 36 4.47 -11.38 7.30
CA ARG A 36 4.95 -10.76 8.54
C ARG A 36 6.27 -10.04 8.33
N PHE A 37 6.46 -8.93 9.03
CA PHE A 37 7.74 -8.22 9.07
C PHE A 37 8.02 -7.64 10.44
N GLU A 38 9.28 -7.30 10.68
CA GLU A 38 9.72 -6.57 11.85
C GLU A 38 10.38 -5.25 11.42
N ALA A 39 10.11 -4.19 12.17
CA ALA A 39 10.75 -2.89 12.01
C ALA A 39 10.80 -2.19 13.38
N GLY A 40 11.93 -1.58 13.74
CA GLY A 40 12.07 -0.86 15.01
C GLY A 40 11.79 -1.73 16.26
N GLY A 41 11.98 -3.04 16.17
CA GLY A 41 11.63 -4.00 17.23
C GLY A 41 10.13 -4.31 17.35
N VAL A 42 9.29 -3.79 16.46
CA VAL A 42 7.85 -4.07 16.40
C VAL A 42 7.58 -5.06 15.27
N ARG A 43 6.82 -6.10 15.58
CA ARG A 43 6.34 -7.08 14.59
C ARG A 43 5.00 -6.66 14.03
N PHE A 44 4.81 -6.91 12.75
CA PHE A 44 3.60 -6.59 12.02
C PHE A 44 3.12 -7.82 11.28
N VAL A 45 1.80 -8.00 11.26
CA VAL A 45 1.12 -8.96 10.39
C VAL A 45 0.36 -8.22 9.30
N MET A 46 0.52 -8.68 8.08
CA MET A 46 -0.12 -8.14 6.89
C MET A 46 -1.56 -8.65 6.84
N VAL A 47 -2.55 -7.74 6.66
CA VAL A 47 -3.99 -8.03 6.81
C VAL A 47 -4.73 -8.13 5.48
N LYS A 48 -4.49 -7.19 4.56
CA LYS A 48 -5.00 -7.28 3.17
C LYS A 48 -4.39 -6.20 2.26
N PRO A 49 -4.39 -6.40 0.94
CA PRO A 49 -4.26 -5.31 -0.02
C PRO A 49 -5.25 -4.16 0.23
N CYS A 50 -4.81 -2.94 -0.06
CA CYS A 50 -5.59 -1.73 0.18
C CYS A 50 -6.34 -1.30 -1.09
N ALA A 51 -7.66 -1.46 -1.08
CA ALA A 51 -8.53 -0.93 -2.12
C ALA A 51 -8.51 0.60 -2.09
N ARG A 52 -8.29 1.23 -3.25
CA ARG A 52 -8.20 2.68 -3.35
C ARG A 52 -9.54 3.30 -3.73
N CYS A 53 -9.89 4.35 -3.01
CA CYS A 53 -10.97 5.26 -3.34
C CYS A 53 -10.43 6.43 -4.18
N THR A 54 -11.25 7.47 -4.40
CA THR A 54 -10.89 8.67 -5.18
C THR A 54 -9.94 9.63 -4.47
N MET A 55 -9.61 9.40 -3.19
CA MET A 55 -8.77 10.32 -2.40
C MET A 55 -7.41 10.64 -3.02
N PRO A 56 -6.69 9.71 -3.70
CA PRO A 56 -5.43 10.06 -4.37
C PRO A 56 -5.58 11.08 -5.51
N SER A 57 -6.79 11.21 -6.08
CA SER A 57 -7.15 12.18 -7.12
C SER A 57 -7.55 13.56 -6.56
N VAL A 58 -7.36 13.79 -5.26
CA VAL A 58 -7.59 15.09 -4.61
C VAL A 58 -6.26 15.80 -4.41
N ASP A 59 -6.18 17.05 -4.84
CA ASP A 59 -5.04 17.91 -4.55
C ASP A 59 -4.98 18.22 -3.05
N GLN A 60 -3.87 17.86 -2.40
CA GLN A 60 -3.76 17.97 -0.94
C GLN A 60 -3.59 19.41 -0.44
N ALA A 61 -3.06 20.31 -1.27
CA ALA A 61 -2.87 21.71 -0.88
C ALA A 61 -4.19 22.48 -0.91
N THR A 62 -5.06 22.15 -1.86
CA THR A 62 -6.33 22.86 -2.10
C THR A 62 -7.57 22.10 -1.60
N GLY A 63 -7.47 20.79 -1.41
CA GLY A 63 -8.61 19.92 -1.10
C GLY A 63 -9.54 19.67 -2.29
N VAL A 64 -9.19 20.13 -3.49
CA VAL A 64 -10.05 20.06 -4.68
C VAL A 64 -9.68 18.82 -5.52
N PRO A 65 -10.66 18.09 -6.08
CA PRO A 65 -10.36 17.04 -7.06
C PRO A 65 -9.55 17.59 -8.24
N THR A 66 -8.53 16.86 -8.67
CA THR A 66 -7.66 17.29 -9.79
C THR A 66 -8.38 17.32 -11.14
N GLY A 67 -9.62 16.84 -11.20
CA GLY A 67 -10.38 16.63 -12.44
C GLY A 67 -9.98 15.38 -13.21
N SER A 68 -8.84 14.77 -12.88
CA SER A 68 -8.39 13.49 -13.43
C SER A 68 -9.00 12.31 -12.67
N ARG A 69 -9.20 11.19 -13.38
CA ARG A 69 -9.54 9.89 -12.76
C ARG A 69 -8.31 9.13 -12.30
N GLU A 70 -7.11 9.65 -12.56
CA GLU A 70 -5.87 9.05 -12.10
C GLU A 70 -5.62 9.31 -10.61
N PRO A 71 -4.99 8.36 -9.90
CA PRO A 71 -4.45 7.08 -10.37
C PRO A 71 -5.48 5.93 -10.42
N LEU A 72 -6.76 6.18 -10.08
CA LEU A 72 -7.73 5.11 -9.89
C LEU A 72 -8.04 4.37 -11.18
N ARG A 73 -8.11 5.06 -12.32
CA ARG A 73 -8.27 4.41 -13.63
C ARG A 73 -7.12 3.44 -13.89
N THR A 74 -5.87 3.90 -13.83
CA THR A 74 -4.69 3.02 -14.00
C THR A 74 -4.72 1.82 -13.06
N LEU A 75 -5.06 2.02 -11.77
CA LEU A 75 -5.14 0.92 -10.81
C LEU A 75 -6.25 -0.08 -11.13
N THR A 76 -7.41 0.39 -11.62
CA THR A 76 -8.50 -0.51 -12.03
C THR A 76 -8.22 -1.28 -13.32
N GLU A 77 -7.31 -0.78 -14.16
CA GLU A 77 -6.88 -1.43 -15.39
C GLU A 77 -5.73 -2.42 -15.15
N THR A 78 -4.75 -2.05 -14.31
CA THR A 78 -3.50 -2.80 -14.11
C THR A 78 -3.48 -3.68 -12.87
N ARG A 79 -4.32 -3.38 -11.87
CA ARG A 79 -4.26 -4.01 -10.55
C ARG A 79 -5.64 -4.13 -9.92
N LYS A 80 -6.54 -4.68 -10.73
CA LYS A 80 -7.94 -4.87 -10.38
C LYS A 80 -8.09 -5.99 -9.35
N GLY A 81 -9.06 -5.87 -8.45
CA GLY A 81 -9.28 -6.87 -7.39
C GLY A 81 -9.52 -8.29 -7.91
N SER A 82 -10.15 -8.45 -9.07
CA SER A 82 -10.30 -9.77 -9.70
C SER A 82 -8.97 -10.42 -10.08
N MET A 83 -7.94 -9.63 -10.39
CA MET A 83 -6.58 -10.12 -10.65
C MET A 83 -5.87 -10.55 -9.36
N LEU A 84 -6.31 -10.03 -8.21
CA LEU A 84 -5.84 -10.41 -6.88
C LEU A 84 -6.67 -11.55 -6.25
N GLY A 85 -7.55 -12.20 -7.02
CA GLY A 85 -8.39 -13.32 -6.55
C GLY A 85 -9.67 -12.92 -5.84
N TYR A 86 -10.03 -11.63 -5.76
CA TYR A 86 -11.30 -11.22 -5.15
C TYR A 86 -12.49 -11.53 -6.07
N THR A 87 -13.47 -12.26 -5.52
CA THR A 87 -14.68 -12.67 -6.26
C THR A 87 -15.92 -11.82 -5.95
N ARG A 88 -16.00 -11.22 -4.75
CA ARG A 88 -17.13 -10.35 -4.38
C ARG A 88 -17.15 -9.13 -5.29
N LYS A 89 -18.25 -8.88 -6.01
CA LYS A 89 -18.41 -7.83 -7.03
C LYS A 89 -17.78 -6.47 -6.65
N LYS A 90 -18.04 -5.99 -5.42
CA LYS A 90 -17.49 -4.72 -4.92
C LYS A 90 -15.95 -4.72 -4.84
N MET A 91 -15.36 -5.83 -4.39
CA MET A 91 -13.91 -5.97 -4.24
C MET A 91 -13.24 -6.31 -5.57
N ALA A 92 -13.87 -7.18 -6.37
CA ALA A 92 -13.40 -7.60 -7.68
C ALA A 92 -13.26 -6.42 -8.67
N GLY A 93 -14.09 -5.38 -8.54
CA GLY A 93 -14.06 -4.20 -9.39
C GLY A 93 -13.07 -3.10 -8.99
N GLY A 94 -12.51 -3.14 -7.77
CA GLY A 94 -11.66 -2.07 -7.25
C GLY A 94 -10.22 -2.10 -7.76
N GLY A 95 -9.54 -0.96 -7.76
CA GLY A 95 -8.09 -0.88 -7.95
C GLY A 95 -7.35 -0.92 -6.60
N TYR A 96 -6.21 -1.58 -6.54
CA TYR A 96 -5.48 -1.84 -5.29
C TYR A 96 -4.04 -1.33 -5.36
N PHE A 97 -3.58 -0.72 -4.26
CA PHE A 97 -2.19 -0.24 -4.14
C PHE A 97 -1.78 -0.20 -2.66
N GLY A 98 -0.62 -0.76 -2.31
CA GLY A 98 -0.20 -0.94 -0.91
C GLY A 98 -1.06 -1.94 -0.13
N ALA A 99 -0.71 -2.15 1.13
CA ALA A 99 -1.35 -3.12 2.01
C ALA A 99 -1.59 -2.55 3.42
N ASN A 100 -2.59 -3.11 4.08
CA ASN A 100 -2.87 -2.85 5.48
C ASN A 100 -2.12 -3.87 6.34
N CYS A 101 -1.52 -3.43 7.43
CA CYS A 101 -0.92 -4.28 8.44
C CYS A 101 -1.39 -3.84 9.83
N VAL A 102 -1.20 -4.71 10.82
CA VAL A 102 -1.41 -4.39 12.24
C VAL A 102 -0.17 -4.79 13.03
N PRO A 103 0.21 -4.00 14.06
CA PRO A 103 1.31 -4.36 14.93
C PRO A 103 0.88 -5.46 15.91
N GLU A 104 1.77 -6.39 16.19
CA GLU A 104 1.61 -7.42 17.20
C GLU A 104 2.09 -6.89 18.55
N LEU A 105 1.23 -6.10 19.20
CA LEU A 105 1.51 -5.49 20.51
C LEU A 105 0.52 -6.00 21.56
N GLN A 106 1.00 -6.12 22.80
CA GLN A 106 0.12 -6.37 23.93
C GLN A 106 -0.73 -5.13 24.23
N ALA A 107 -1.94 -5.33 24.75
CA ALA A 107 -2.80 -4.22 25.15
C ALA A 107 -2.11 -3.34 26.20
N GLY A 108 -2.04 -2.04 25.93
CA GLY A 108 -1.36 -1.06 26.79
C GLY A 108 0.17 -0.99 26.62
N ALA A 109 0.76 -1.80 25.74
CA ALA A 109 2.17 -1.68 25.40
C ALA A 109 2.41 -0.46 24.48
N GLU A 110 3.48 0.27 24.76
CA GLU A 110 3.95 1.36 23.91
C GLU A 110 5.15 0.89 23.08
N SER A 111 5.22 1.35 21.84
CA SER A 111 6.36 1.13 20.95
C SER A 111 6.50 2.30 19.98
N SER A 112 7.67 2.41 19.36
CA SER A 112 7.98 3.48 18.42
C SER A 112 8.60 2.93 17.15
N LEU A 113 8.27 3.54 16.03
CA LEU A 113 8.95 3.35 14.75
C LEU A 113 9.66 4.64 14.37
N GLY A 114 10.89 4.54 13.89
CA GLY A 114 11.68 5.63 13.36
C GLY A 114 11.84 5.55 11.84
N GLU A 115 11.98 6.71 11.19
CA GLU A 115 12.45 6.73 9.81
C GLU A 115 13.87 6.15 9.73
N GLY A 116 14.09 5.26 8.77
CA GLY A 116 15.37 4.56 8.59
C GLY A 116 15.47 3.23 9.33
N ASP A 117 14.48 2.85 10.15
CA ASP A 117 14.42 1.52 10.72
C ASP A 117 14.47 0.46 9.62
N THR A 118 15.32 -0.55 9.83
CA THR A 118 15.45 -1.65 8.88
C THR A 118 14.21 -2.53 8.98
N VAL A 119 13.58 -2.77 7.83
CA VAL A 119 12.47 -3.71 7.70
C VAL A 119 13.01 -5.08 7.34
N THR A 120 12.71 -6.07 8.19
CA THR A 120 13.08 -7.47 7.96
C THR A 120 11.82 -8.29 7.73
N ALA A 121 11.74 -8.98 6.59
CA ALA A 121 10.67 -9.95 6.36
C ALA A 121 10.85 -11.14 7.31
N LEU A 122 9.80 -11.47 8.07
CA LEU A 122 9.78 -12.62 8.97
C LEU A 122 9.10 -13.82 8.30
N GLU A 123 8.08 -13.55 7.47
CA GLU A 123 7.30 -14.57 6.78
C GLU A 123 6.87 -14.04 5.41
N GLN A 124 7.05 -14.85 4.37
CA GLN A 124 6.64 -14.56 3.00
C GLN A 124 5.72 -15.66 2.47
N GLY A 125 4.78 -15.28 1.61
CA GLY A 125 3.84 -16.21 1.02
C GLY A 125 2.73 -15.50 0.26
N THR A 126 1.70 -16.27 -0.09
CA THR A 126 0.52 -15.76 -0.81
C THR A 126 -0.61 -15.54 0.19
N TRP A 127 -1.30 -14.40 0.09
CA TRP A 127 -2.55 -14.15 0.81
C TRP A 127 -3.58 -15.25 0.47
N THR A 128 -3.96 -16.08 1.44
CA THR A 128 -5.04 -17.08 1.29
C THR A 128 -6.34 -16.58 1.87
#